data_AF-A0A0G4LL41-F1
#
_entry.id   AF-A0A0G4LL41-F1
#
_cell.length_a   1.000
_cell.length_b   1.000
_cell.length_c   1.000
_cell.angle_alpha   90.00
_cell.angle_beta   90.00
_cell.angle_gamma   90.00
#
_symmetry.space_group_name_H-M   'P 1'
#
loop_
_entity.id
_entity.type
_entity.pdbx_description
1 polymer ?
#
loop_
_entity_poly.entity_id
_entity_poly.type
_entity_poly.pdbx_seq_one_letter_code
_entity_poly.pdbx_strand_id
1 'polypeptide(L)'
;MPPLVHCVRHGQGFHNVGGGCYTLPDPHLTPLGEEQSKALGRTVFADQSKISLVLASPLCRTLQSAYLVFQSALTSSSKCHPEIIAIPDAQETSDDACDVGTNPSVFRRVVAESKLPVNLSLVKEGWNVKALGTRYSPESNAIAARARDARIFIREKIRQLIKQGDTEPQIALVAHGGFLHYFTEDWEDSWLNLGQDGATAKLGPTPTMLSRDCSPKAPDEGLSPLPDDNASLNVDGNAEAIPTVDESLQARIERLGRERPPIFPTRWSEIIFVFSISMSQFLTEYFVSGFTVILPTLITELNIPQAASLWPATAFSLVIASTLLVFGRLGDMWGGYPVFVAGLAWLLVWSIIAGFSINPLMLDLCRALQGLGAAAALPTEVMLMGSLYRPGPRKNLVFAVYGTSAVFGFFGGILMAGIVGQFTRWGFYFWIGAILTAITLLTSILYIPRPHSKDRAPGLAKMDYSGAVTIVCGLVLIVLQPTSKRASLRSLFCQLQSSRHPCMSPLLLALFLLYGTWGIFSVYGTLYFQNIHVSEPVAGGGV
;
A
#
# COMPACT_ATOMS: atom_id res chain seq x y z
N MET A 1 -25.46 4.69 30.47
CA MET A 1 -24.88 4.04 29.28
C MET A 1 -23.59 4.74 28.90
N PRO A 2 -22.71 4.11 28.11
CA PRO A 2 -21.59 4.81 27.48
C PRO A 2 -22.06 6.04 26.69
N PRO A 3 -21.31 7.15 26.67
CA PRO A 3 -21.54 8.19 25.67
C PRO A 3 -21.30 7.64 24.25
N LEU A 4 -22.06 8.13 23.27
CA LEU A 4 -21.98 7.67 21.88
C LEU A 4 -21.36 8.77 21.00
N VAL A 5 -20.37 8.41 20.18
CA VAL A 5 -19.73 9.32 19.23
C VAL A 5 -19.94 8.80 17.81
N HIS A 6 -20.74 9.51 17.03
CA HIS A 6 -21.01 9.21 15.63
C HIS A 6 -19.94 9.85 14.74
N CYS A 7 -19.11 9.03 14.09
CA CYS A 7 -18.11 9.52 13.14
C CYS A 7 -18.68 9.50 11.72
N VAL A 8 -18.69 10.66 11.06
CA VAL A 8 -19.29 10.83 9.72
C VAL A 8 -18.25 11.41 8.78
N ARG A 9 -18.05 10.77 7.62
CA ARG A 9 -17.26 11.35 6.53
C ARG A 9 -18.11 12.35 5.74
N HIS A 10 -17.52 13.46 5.30
CA HIS A 10 -18.21 14.40 4.42
C HIS A 10 -18.68 13.75 3.10
N GLY A 11 -19.73 14.31 2.50
CA GLY A 11 -20.20 13.92 1.16
C GLY A 11 -19.20 14.28 0.06
N GLN A 12 -19.46 13.84 -1.17
CA GLN A 12 -18.59 14.14 -2.31
C GLN A 12 -18.38 15.66 -2.49
N GLY A 13 -17.11 16.10 -2.48
CA GLY A 13 -16.72 17.47 -2.80
C GLY A 13 -16.21 17.60 -4.23
N PHE A 14 -16.08 18.83 -4.72
CA PHE A 14 -15.52 19.07 -6.07
C PHE A 14 -14.08 18.54 -6.24
N HIS A 15 -13.30 18.41 -5.16
CA HIS A 15 -11.98 17.73 -5.21
C HIS A 15 -12.06 16.23 -5.56
N ASN A 16 -13.23 15.59 -5.43
CA ASN A 16 -13.41 14.18 -5.76
C ASN A 16 -13.81 13.93 -7.22
N VAL A 17 -13.98 14.98 -8.03
CA VAL A 17 -14.55 14.90 -9.38
C VAL A 17 -13.52 15.34 -10.44
N GLY A 18 -12.62 14.42 -10.82
CA GLY A 18 -11.70 14.60 -11.96
C GLY A 18 -10.22 14.86 -11.59
N GLY A 19 -9.33 14.72 -12.58
CA GLY A 19 -7.89 14.95 -12.40
C GLY A 19 -7.54 16.44 -12.34
N GLY A 20 -6.75 16.85 -11.34
CA GLY A 20 -6.31 18.24 -11.12
C GLY A 20 -7.10 19.03 -10.08
N CYS A 21 -8.18 18.45 -9.51
CA CYS A 21 -9.06 19.12 -8.55
C CYS A 21 -8.49 19.25 -7.13
N TYR A 22 -7.32 18.67 -6.86
CA TYR A 22 -6.54 18.86 -5.62
C TYR A 22 -6.00 20.30 -5.44
N THR A 23 -5.97 21.07 -6.53
CA THR A 23 -5.53 22.47 -6.53
C THR A 23 -6.65 23.46 -6.15
N LEU A 24 -7.91 23.01 -6.06
CA LEU A 24 -9.04 23.85 -5.69
C LEU A 24 -9.00 24.14 -4.19
N PRO A 25 -8.87 25.40 -3.75
CA PRO A 25 -8.83 25.72 -2.33
C PRO A 25 -10.20 25.50 -1.67
N ASP A 26 -10.20 24.77 -0.55
CA ASP A 26 -11.35 24.55 0.34
C ASP A 26 -12.71 24.34 -0.39
N PRO A 27 -12.83 23.31 -1.24
CA PRO A 27 -13.94 23.17 -2.17
C PRO A 27 -15.26 22.79 -1.47
N HIS A 28 -16.36 23.26 -2.05
CA HIS A 28 -17.72 22.90 -1.64
C HIS A 28 -18.10 21.45 -2.01
N LEU A 29 -19.21 20.98 -1.45
CA LEU A 29 -19.91 19.78 -1.89
C LEU A 29 -20.37 19.90 -3.34
N THR A 30 -20.37 18.77 -4.06
CA THR A 30 -21.07 18.67 -5.35
C THR A 30 -22.57 18.48 -5.11
N PRO A 31 -23.43 18.66 -6.13
CA PRO A 31 -24.86 18.32 -6.02
C PRO A 31 -25.09 16.87 -5.55
N LEU A 32 -24.25 15.93 -6.01
CA LEU A 32 -24.27 14.54 -5.55
C LEU A 32 -23.86 14.43 -4.07
N GLY A 33 -22.84 15.16 -3.63
CA GLY A 33 -22.43 15.21 -2.23
C GLY A 33 -23.51 15.76 -1.30
N GLU A 34 -24.25 16.78 -1.74
CA GLU A 34 -25.41 17.29 -1.00
C GLU A 34 -26.53 16.25 -0.86
N GLU A 35 -26.82 15.53 -1.95
CA GLU A 35 -27.82 14.46 -1.95
C GLU A 35 -27.39 13.32 -1.02
N GLN A 36 -26.12 12.92 -1.05
CA GLN A 36 -25.54 11.93 -0.14
C GLN A 36 -25.71 12.34 1.34
N SER A 37 -25.38 13.60 1.67
CA SER A 37 -25.55 14.11 3.05
C SER A 37 -27.02 14.14 3.48
N LYS A 38 -27.94 14.60 2.62
CA LYS A 38 -29.38 14.58 2.91
C LYS A 38 -29.91 13.16 3.07
N ALA A 39 -29.47 12.23 2.22
CA ALA A 39 -29.87 10.83 2.29
C ALA A 39 -29.40 10.17 3.59
N LEU A 40 -28.17 10.44 4.01
CA LEU A 40 -27.64 9.94 5.29
C LEU A 40 -28.45 10.46 6.49
N GLY A 41 -28.80 11.76 6.47
CA GLY A 41 -29.67 12.37 7.47
C GLY A 41 -31.07 11.73 7.53
N ARG A 42 -31.64 11.34 6.39
CA ARG A 42 -32.98 10.72 6.32
C ARG A 42 -33.00 9.23 6.66
N THR A 43 -31.89 8.53 6.43
CA THR A 43 -31.84 7.06 6.53
C THR A 43 -31.19 6.61 7.82
N VAL A 44 -29.94 7.01 8.06
CA VAL A 44 -29.15 6.56 9.21
C VAL A 44 -29.44 7.41 10.44
N PHE A 45 -29.55 8.73 10.26
CA PHE A 45 -29.86 9.68 11.32
C PHE A 45 -31.32 10.14 11.25
N ALA A 46 -32.26 9.22 11.00
CA ALA A 46 -33.67 9.55 10.91
C ALA A 46 -34.23 10.10 12.25
N ASP A 47 -33.77 9.54 13.37
CA ASP A 47 -34.01 10.08 14.72
C ASP A 47 -32.79 10.85 15.21
N GLN A 48 -32.89 12.18 15.16
CA GLN A 48 -31.84 13.09 15.63
C GLN A 48 -32.15 13.68 17.01
N SER A 49 -33.24 13.26 17.66
CA SER A 49 -33.66 13.80 18.96
C SER A 49 -32.63 13.53 20.08
N LYS A 50 -31.80 12.51 19.90
CA LYS A 50 -30.78 12.08 20.86
C LYS A 50 -29.44 12.78 20.69
N ILE A 51 -29.21 13.48 19.57
CA ILE A 51 -27.97 14.20 19.30
C ILE A 51 -27.89 15.42 20.21
N SER A 52 -26.81 15.50 20.98
CA SER A 52 -26.54 16.58 21.93
C SER A 52 -25.61 17.64 21.36
N LEU A 53 -24.68 17.23 20.48
CA LEU A 53 -23.68 18.13 19.93
C LEU A 53 -23.21 17.68 18.55
N VAL A 54 -23.06 18.64 17.63
CA VAL A 54 -22.47 18.43 16.30
C VAL A 54 -21.13 19.15 16.21
N LEU A 55 -20.11 18.39 15.84
CA LEU A 55 -18.73 18.83 15.67
C LEU A 55 -18.33 18.60 14.22
N ALA A 56 -17.52 19.49 13.66
CA ALA A 56 -17.04 19.31 12.29
C ALA A 56 -15.65 19.89 12.08
N SER A 57 -14.91 19.33 11.12
CA SER A 57 -13.72 19.99 10.57
C SER A 57 -14.11 21.36 9.97
N PRO A 58 -13.28 22.42 10.12
CA PRO A 58 -13.56 23.74 9.58
C PRO A 58 -13.35 23.86 8.05
N LEU A 59 -13.43 22.78 7.29
CA LEU A 59 -13.46 22.85 5.83
C LEU A 59 -14.90 23.00 5.31
N CYS A 60 -15.07 23.69 4.18
CA CYS A 60 -16.38 24.01 3.61
C CYS A 60 -17.26 22.77 3.44
N ARG A 61 -16.72 21.72 2.82
CA ARG A 61 -17.46 20.46 2.58
C ARG A 61 -17.90 19.74 3.86
N THR A 62 -17.10 19.77 4.92
CA THR A 62 -17.43 19.11 6.19
C THR A 62 -18.50 19.90 6.95
N LEU A 63 -18.43 21.22 6.93
CA LEU A 63 -19.49 22.07 7.50
C LEU A 63 -20.82 21.93 6.75
N GLN A 64 -20.78 21.92 5.41
CA GLN A 64 -21.98 21.68 4.59
C GLN A 64 -22.57 20.29 4.86
N SER A 65 -21.72 19.26 4.93
CA SER A 65 -22.17 17.89 5.24
C SER A 65 -22.80 17.83 6.64
N ALA A 66 -22.16 18.43 7.64
CA ALA A 66 -22.67 18.45 9.00
C ALA A 66 -24.04 19.12 9.09
N TYR A 67 -24.20 20.27 8.44
CA TYR A 67 -25.48 20.98 8.40
C TYR A 67 -26.56 20.16 7.69
N LEU A 68 -26.26 19.55 6.55
CA LEU A 68 -27.24 18.78 5.76
C LEU A 68 -27.62 17.45 6.41
N VAL A 69 -26.68 16.77 7.06
CA VAL A 69 -26.95 15.50 7.77
C VAL A 69 -27.75 15.78 9.03
N PHE A 70 -27.32 16.75 9.85
CA PHE A 70 -27.87 17.01 11.19
C PHE A 70 -28.83 18.21 11.25
N GLN A 71 -29.46 18.55 10.13
CA GLN A 71 -30.32 19.72 10.03
C GLN A 71 -31.41 19.73 11.10
N SER A 72 -32.09 18.58 11.31
CA SER A 72 -33.18 18.46 12.27
C SER A 72 -32.71 18.61 13.72
N ALA A 73 -31.53 18.10 14.07
CA ALA A 73 -30.93 18.32 15.38
C ALA A 73 -30.64 19.80 15.61
N LEU A 74 -30.00 20.47 14.65
CA LEU A 74 -29.56 21.85 14.80
C LEU A 74 -30.70 22.87 14.82
N THR A 75 -31.80 22.64 14.09
CA THR A 75 -32.91 23.61 14.00
C THR A 75 -34.07 23.33 14.95
N SER A 76 -34.32 22.06 15.27
CA SER A 76 -35.60 21.64 15.84
C SER A 76 -35.47 20.86 17.16
N SER A 77 -34.27 20.40 17.52
CA SER A 77 -34.04 19.70 18.78
C SER A 77 -33.77 20.68 19.91
N SER A 78 -34.51 20.55 21.02
CA SER A 78 -34.21 21.27 22.25
C SER A 78 -33.01 20.71 23.01
N LYS A 79 -32.56 19.49 22.65
CA LYS A 79 -31.43 18.80 23.28
C LYS A 79 -30.09 19.16 22.64
N CYS A 80 -30.06 19.36 21.32
CA CYS A 80 -28.83 19.63 20.59
C CYS A 80 -28.38 21.08 20.79
N HIS A 81 -27.08 21.29 20.97
CA HIS A 81 -26.50 22.62 20.84
C HIS A 81 -26.78 23.17 19.42
N PRO A 82 -27.29 24.41 19.27
CA PRO A 82 -27.82 24.90 17.99
C PRO A 82 -26.72 25.22 16.96
N GLU A 83 -25.48 25.36 17.41
CA GLU A 83 -24.32 25.61 16.55
C GLU A 83 -23.45 24.37 16.38
N ILE A 84 -22.92 24.19 15.17
CA ILE A 84 -21.84 23.25 14.84
C ILE A 84 -20.53 23.82 15.38
N ILE A 85 -19.83 23.09 16.24
CA ILE A 85 -18.50 23.53 16.71
C ILE A 85 -17.44 23.10 15.69
N ALA A 86 -16.75 24.08 15.11
CA ALA A 86 -15.66 23.81 14.19
C ALA A 86 -14.38 23.43 14.96
N ILE A 87 -13.82 22.25 14.70
CA ILE A 87 -12.63 21.72 15.37
C ILE A 87 -11.47 21.63 14.37
N PRO A 88 -10.52 22.59 14.36
CA PRO A 88 -9.37 22.55 13.46
C PRO A 88 -8.56 21.26 13.50
N ASP A 89 -8.47 20.63 14.68
CA ASP A 89 -7.75 19.37 14.82
C ASP A 89 -8.32 18.25 13.96
N ALA A 90 -9.62 18.30 13.61
CA ALA A 90 -10.29 17.31 12.76
C ALA A 90 -10.10 17.51 11.25
N GLN A 91 -9.24 18.45 10.83
CA GLN A 91 -8.92 18.72 9.43
C GLN A 91 -8.17 17.55 8.76
N GLU A 92 -8.34 17.43 7.44
CA GLU A 92 -7.72 16.38 6.60
C GLU A 92 -6.19 16.30 6.73
N THR A 93 -5.60 15.19 6.30
CA THR A 93 -4.19 14.84 6.52
C THR A 93 -3.22 15.46 5.52
N SER A 94 -3.62 15.68 4.26
CA SER A 94 -2.77 16.19 3.17
C SER A 94 -2.56 17.70 3.23
N ASP A 95 -1.48 18.19 2.64
CA ASP A 95 -1.17 19.61 2.43
C ASP A 95 -1.63 20.13 1.06
N ASP A 96 -2.38 19.33 0.30
CA ASP A 96 -3.05 19.73 -0.93
C ASP A 96 -3.95 20.96 -0.71
N ALA A 97 -4.06 21.82 -1.72
CA ALA A 97 -4.82 23.07 -1.60
C ALA A 97 -6.29 22.83 -1.20
N CYS A 98 -6.89 21.70 -1.62
CA CYS A 98 -8.24 21.32 -1.22
C CYS A 98 -8.39 20.92 0.24
N ASP A 99 -7.30 20.59 0.92
CA ASP A 99 -7.26 20.10 2.29
C ASP A 99 -6.69 21.13 3.26
N VAL A 100 -6.25 22.28 2.73
CA VAL A 100 -5.82 23.44 3.49
C VAL A 100 -7.01 24.37 3.71
N GLY A 101 -7.20 24.76 4.97
CA GLY A 101 -8.26 25.68 5.37
C GLY A 101 -8.09 27.10 4.85
N THR A 102 -9.19 27.84 4.82
CA THR A 102 -9.17 29.26 4.47
C THR A 102 -8.63 30.11 5.63
N ASN A 103 -8.00 31.27 5.34
CA ASN A 103 -7.57 32.20 6.40
C ASN A 103 -8.74 32.55 7.35
N PRO A 104 -8.56 32.56 8.69
CA PRO A 104 -9.65 32.78 9.65
C PRO A 104 -10.52 34.02 9.39
N SER A 105 -9.92 35.13 8.94
CA SER A 105 -10.65 36.38 8.67
C SER A 105 -11.62 36.23 7.50
N VAL A 106 -11.16 35.60 6.42
CA VAL A 106 -11.97 35.30 5.23
C VAL A 106 -13.00 34.22 5.55
N PHE A 107 -12.62 33.19 6.30
CA PHE A 107 -13.49 32.10 6.68
C PHE A 107 -14.67 32.56 7.53
N ARG A 108 -14.46 33.45 8.50
CA ARG A 108 -15.53 34.07 9.30
C ARG A 108 -16.55 34.81 8.44
N ARG A 109 -16.08 35.53 7.40
CA ARG A 109 -16.96 36.23 6.45
C ARG A 109 -17.78 35.23 5.62
N VAL A 110 -17.16 34.19 5.08
CA VAL A 110 -17.84 33.15 4.27
C VAL A 110 -18.90 32.40 5.10
N VAL A 111 -18.60 32.07 6.36
CA VAL A 111 -19.57 31.44 7.26
C VAL A 111 -20.75 32.38 7.57
N ALA A 112 -20.49 33.67 7.79
CA ALA A 112 -21.54 34.66 8.00
C ALA A 112 -22.45 34.83 6.77
N GLU A 113 -21.88 34.83 5.57
CA GLU A 113 -22.62 34.94 4.30
C GLU A 113 -23.45 33.68 4.00
N SER A 114 -22.92 32.50 4.32
CA SER A 114 -23.60 31.21 4.09
C SER A 114 -24.71 30.89 5.10
N LYS A 115 -24.90 31.72 6.14
CA LYS A 115 -25.91 31.54 7.20
C LYS A 115 -25.86 30.18 7.91
N LEU A 116 -24.71 29.51 7.89
CA LEU A 116 -24.52 28.25 8.61
C LEU A 116 -24.34 28.56 10.12
N PRO A 117 -25.05 27.84 11.02
CA PRO A 117 -24.89 28.04 12.46
C PRO A 117 -23.59 27.37 12.94
N VAL A 118 -22.45 28.05 12.80
CA VAL A 118 -21.13 27.49 13.10
C VAL A 118 -20.40 28.34 14.14
N ASN A 119 -19.96 27.69 15.20
CA ASN A 119 -19.12 28.27 16.23
C ASN A 119 -17.64 28.16 15.83
N LEU A 120 -17.00 29.31 15.58
CA LEU A 120 -15.62 29.42 15.11
C LEU A 120 -14.61 29.76 16.23
N SER A 121 -14.99 29.60 17.51
CA SER A 121 -14.13 29.98 18.66
C SER A 121 -12.78 29.26 18.70
N LEU A 122 -12.71 28.03 18.16
CA LEU A 122 -11.48 27.24 18.11
C LEU A 122 -10.62 27.53 16.87
N VAL A 123 -11.17 28.22 15.86
CA VAL A 123 -10.47 28.56 14.61
C VAL A 123 -9.61 29.81 14.83
N LYS A 124 -8.35 29.57 15.18
CA LYS A 124 -7.32 30.61 15.47
C LYS A 124 -6.40 30.83 14.29
N GLU A 125 -5.62 31.92 14.33
CA GLU A 125 -4.55 32.16 13.36
C GLU A 125 -3.59 30.97 13.28
N GLY A 126 -3.17 30.63 12.05
CA GLY A 126 -2.27 29.51 11.79
C GLY A 126 -2.93 28.12 11.67
N TRP A 127 -4.26 28.00 11.84
CA TRP A 127 -4.95 26.70 11.72
C TRP A 127 -4.88 26.06 10.33
N ASN A 128 -4.60 26.87 9.31
CA ASN A 128 -4.48 26.46 7.92
C ASN A 128 -3.02 26.32 7.46
N VAL A 129 -2.04 26.40 8.36
CA VAL A 129 -0.63 26.25 8.01
C VAL A 129 -0.22 24.78 8.17
N LYS A 130 -0.03 24.08 7.04
CA LYS A 130 0.37 22.66 6.98
C LYS A 130 1.85 22.45 6.64
N ALA A 131 2.73 23.29 7.16
CA ALA A 131 4.16 23.10 6.97
C ALA A 131 4.71 21.99 7.89
N LEU A 132 5.81 21.34 7.49
CA LEU A 132 6.52 20.35 8.31
C LEU A 132 6.88 20.94 9.69
N GLY A 133 6.76 20.12 10.74
CA GLY A 133 7.02 20.56 12.12
C GLY A 133 5.95 21.48 12.75
N THR A 134 4.88 21.83 12.03
CA THR A 134 3.73 22.58 12.59
C THR A 134 2.66 21.65 13.14
N ARG A 135 1.71 22.18 13.95
CA ARG A 135 0.60 21.39 14.52
C ARG A 135 -0.24 20.69 13.46
N TYR A 136 -0.46 21.34 12.31
CA TYR A 136 -1.29 20.81 11.22
C TYR A 136 -0.45 20.19 10.09
N SER A 137 0.82 19.88 10.38
CA SER A 137 1.71 19.15 9.47
C SER A 137 1.04 17.88 8.92
N PRO A 138 1.29 17.50 7.65
CA PRO A 138 0.84 16.24 7.08
C PRO A 138 1.61 15.02 7.64
N GLU A 139 2.59 15.24 8.52
CA GLU A 139 3.31 14.15 9.18
C GLU A 139 2.40 13.33 10.09
N SER A 140 2.53 12.00 10.02
CA SER A 140 1.72 11.05 10.78
C SER A 140 1.69 11.35 12.29
N ASN A 141 2.81 11.77 12.88
CA ASN A 141 2.91 12.09 14.30
C ASN A 141 2.07 13.33 14.68
N ALA A 142 2.06 14.36 13.84
CA ALA A 142 1.26 15.56 14.05
C ALA A 142 -0.23 15.24 13.92
N ILE A 143 -0.62 14.43 12.94
CA ILE A 143 -2.01 13.98 12.76
C ILE A 143 -2.48 13.13 13.95
N ALA A 144 -1.65 12.18 14.42
CA ALA A 144 -1.97 11.36 15.58
C ALA A 144 -2.13 12.19 16.86
N ALA A 145 -1.28 13.21 17.04
CA ALA A 145 -1.41 14.16 18.15
C ALA A 145 -2.72 14.95 18.07
N ARG A 146 -3.09 15.47 16.90
CA ARG A 146 -4.38 16.15 16.67
C ARG A 146 -5.58 15.23 16.94
N ALA A 147 -5.52 13.98 16.48
CA ALA A 147 -6.56 12.99 16.71
C ALA A 147 -6.75 12.67 18.20
N ARG A 148 -5.66 12.50 18.94
CA ARG A 148 -5.68 12.34 20.41
C ARG A 148 -6.31 13.56 21.09
N ASP A 149 -5.88 14.76 20.73
CA ASP A 149 -6.39 16.00 21.33
C ASP A 149 -7.88 16.20 21.03
N ALA A 150 -8.33 15.84 19.82
CA ALA A 150 -9.75 15.82 19.46
C ALA A 150 -10.57 14.83 20.31
N ARG A 151 -10.02 13.64 20.59
CA ARG A 151 -10.66 12.66 21.52
C ARG A 151 -10.79 13.22 22.93
N ILE A 152 -9.75 13.89 23.43
CA ILE A 152 -9.76 14.55 24.75
C ILE A 152 -10.83 15.64 24.79
N PHE A 153 -10.87 16.51 23.78
CA PHE A 153 -11.86 17.57 23.67
C PHE A 153 -13.30 17.02 23.66
N ILE A 154 -13.58 15.99 22.87
CA ILE A 154 -14.89 15.33 22.82
C ILE A 154 -15.27 14.76 24.19
N ARG A 155 -14.32 14.12 24.88
CA ARG A 155 -14.54 13.59 26.24
C ARG A 155 -14.87 14.69 27.24
N GLU A 156 -14.22 15.85 27.16
CA GLU A 156 -14.54 17.01 27.99
C GLU A 156 -15.95 17.54 27.71
N LYS A 157 -16.35 17.62 26.43
CA LYS A 157 -17.71 18.01 26.05
C LYS A 157 -18.76 17.06 26.56
N ILE A 158 -18.53 15.76 26.46
CA ILE A 158 -19.41 14.73 27.05
C ILE A 158 -19.57 14.97 28.56
N ARG A 159 -18.47 15.18 29.29
CA ARG A 159 -18.53 15.46 30.74
C ARG A 159 -19.29 16.75 31.05
N GLN A 160 -19.15 17.79 30.23
CA GLN A 160 -19.90 19.04 30.37
C GLN A 160 -21.41 18.82 30.18
N LEU A 161 -21.80 18.07 29.14
CA LEU A 161 -23.20 17.74 28.86
C LEU A 161 -23.83 16.91 30.00
N ILE A 162 -23.10 15.92 30.52
CA ILE A 162 -23.57 15.11 31.66
C ILE A 162 -23.78 15.99 32.90
N LYS A 163 -22.86 16.91 33.19
CA LYS A 163 -23.01 17.87 34.30
C LYS A 163 -24.20 18.82 34.13
N GLN A 164 -24.59 19.10 32.88
CA GLN A 164 -25.76 19.93 32.53
C GLN A 164 -27.08 19.14 32.56
N GLY A 165 -27.04 17.84 32.90
CA GLY A 165 -28.23 17.00 33.05
C GLY A 165 -28.53 16.08 31.85
N ASP A 166 -27.67 16.03 30.83
CA ASP A 166 -27.81 15.07 29.73
C ASP A 166 -27.33 13.67 30.17
N THR A 167 -28.26 12.78 30.46
CA THR A 167 -27.96 11.43 30.95
C THR A 167 -27.37 10.52 29.89
N GLU A 168 -27.57 10.83 28.60
CA GLU A 168 -27.12 10.02 27.46
C GLU A 168 -26.68 10.92 26.30
N PRO A 169 -25.49 11.56 26.42
CA PRO A 169 -25.01 12.46 25.40
C PRO A 169 -24.57 11.69 24.14
N GLN A 170 -25.06 12.13 22.99
CA GLN A 170 -24.60 11.66 21.69
C GLN A 170 -23.95 12.81 20.92
N ILE A 171 -22.71 12.60 20.46
CA ILE A 171 -21.95 13.60 19.73
C ILE A 171 -21.74 13.12 18.30
N ALA A 172 -21.98 13.98 17.32
CA ALA A 172 -21.61 13.72 15.94
C ALA A 172 -20.33 14.46 15.57
N LEU A 173 -19.34 13.76 15.00
CA LEU A 173 -18.12 14.33 14.44
C LEU A 173 -18.11 14.13 12.93
N VAL A 174 -18.20 15.23 12.17
CA VAL A 174 -18.10 15.22 10.71
C VAL A 174 -16.70 15.63 10.26
N ALA A 175 -15.95 14.69 9.71
CA ALA A 175 -14.55 14.88 9.34
C ALA A 175 -14.21 14.21 8.00
N HIS A 176 -12.93 13.94 7.80
CA HIS A 176 -12.39 13.44 6.54
C HIS A 176 -11.92 11.99 6.66
N GLY A 177 -11.83 11.30 5.52
CA GLY A 177 -11.47 9.87 5.51
C GLY A 177 -10.10 9.62 6.14
N GLY A 178 -9.08 10.36 5.71
CA GLY A 178 -7.72 10.22 6.23
C GLY A 178 -7.67 10.48 7.73
N PHE A 179 -8.23 11.59 8.19
CA PHE A 179 -8.26 11.92 9.62
C PHE A 179 -9.04 10.92 10.48
N LEU A 180 -10.19 10.41 9.99
CA LEU A 180 -11.03 9.51 10.76
C LEU A 180 -10.31 8.20 11.11
N HIS A 181 -9.41 7.69 10.25
CA HIS A 181 -8.57 6.53 10.57
C HIS A 181 -7.65 6.79 11.78
N TYR A 182 -7.05 7.97 11.88
CA TYR A 182 -6.27 8.37 13.06
C TYR A 182 -7.15 8.59 14.30
N PHE A 183 -8.37 9.07 14.09
CA PHE A 183 -9.32 9.35 15.17
C PHE A 183 -9.86 8.06 15.81
N THR A 184 -10.23 7.06 15.00
CA THR A 184 -10.77 5.78 15.47
C THR A 184 -9.71 4.72 15.72
N GLU A 185 -8.48 4.94 15.25
CA GLU A 185 -7.39 3.95 15.24
C GLU A 185 -7.74 2.68 14.43
N ASP A 186 -8.70 2.81 13.51
CA ASP A 186 -9.12 1.75 12.60
C ASP A 186 -8.42 1.93 11.26
N TRP A 187 -7.50 1.01 10.97
CA TRP A 187 -6.71 0.98 9.73
C TRP A 187 -7.11 -0.15 8.80
N GLU A 188 -8.10 -0.96 9.18
CA GLU A 188 -8.69 -1.95 8.30
C GLU A 188 -9.35 -1.19 7.13
N ASP A 189 -9.09 -1.62 5.89
CA ASP A 189 -9.59 -1.00 4.66
C ASP A 189 -9.07 0.40 4.26
N SER A 190 -8.07 0.96 4.96
CA SER A 190 -7.48 2.28 4.65
C SER A 190 -6.94 2.46 3.20
N TRP A 191 -6.69 1.35 2.48
CA TRP A 191 -6.17 1.35 1.10
C TRP A 191 -7.25 1.17 0.03
N LEU A 192 -8.52 0.91 0.39
CA LEU A 192 -9.57 0.53 -0.56
C LEU A 192 -10.30 1.72 -1.20
N ASN A 193 -10.23 2.94 -0.63
CA ASN A 193 -11.11 4.05 -1.04
C ASN A 193 -10.37 5.38 -1.29
N LEU A 194 -9.34 5.34 -2.14
CA LEU A 194 -8.84 6.55 -2.81
C LEU A 194 -9.77 6.90 -3.98
N GLY A 195 -10.86 7.59 -3.65
CA GLY A 195 -11.75 8.21 -4.63
C GLY A 195 -13.04 7.43 -4.87
N GLN A 196 -14.14 8.11 -4.56
CA GLN A 196 -15.53 7.72 -4.81
C GLN A 196 -16.12 6.71 -3.80
N ASP A 197 -17.30 7.09 -3.34
CA ASP A 197 -18.23 6.38 -2.45
C ASP A 197 -17.94 6.36 -0.94
N GLY A 198 -19.03 6.53 -0.18
CA GLY A 198 -19.03 6.57 1.27
C GLY A 198 -18.38 5.32 1.85
N ALA A 199 -17.55 5.50 2.88
CA ALA A 199 -17.00 4.39 3.62
C ALA A 199 -18.15 3.59 4.24
N THR A 200 -18.47 2.46 3.62
CA THR A 200 -19.30 1.42 4.19
C THR A 200 -18.32 0.33 4.60
N ALA A 201 -17.92 0.28 5.87
CA ALA A 201 -17.38 -0.95 6.42
C ALA A 201 -18.53 -1.98 6.47
N LYS A 202 -18.39 -3.09 5.74
CA LYS A 202 -19.21 -4.29 5.93
C LYS A 202 -18.30 -5.50 6.08
N LEU A 203 -18.21 -6.01 7.31
CA LEU A 203 -18.11 -7.46 7.51
C LEU A 203 -19.41 -8.07 6.97
N GLY A 204 -19.35 -8.85 5.88
CA GLY A 204 -20.55 -9.47 5.28
C GLY A 204 -21.03 -10.75 6.01
N PRO A 205 -22.21 -11.34 5.69
CA PRO A 205 -23.28 -10.89 4.80
C PRO A 205 -24.61 -10.58 5.55
N THR A 206 -25.55 -9.93 4.85
CA THR A 206 -26.92 -9.53 5.28
C THR A 206 -27.02 -8.33 6.25
N PRO A 207 -28.10 -7.53 6.17
CA PRO A 207 -28.04 -6.08 6.30
C PRO A 207 -28.23 -5.61 7.75
N THR A 208 -28.02 -4.30 7.96
CA THR A 208 -28.46 -3.47 9.10
C THR A 208 -27.41 -3.17 10.20
N MET A 209 -27.38 -1.88 10.56
CA MET A 209 -26.93 -1.25 11.81
C MET A 209 -25.43 -1.14 12.12
N LEU A 210 -24.93 0.10 12.18
CA LEU A 210 -23.88 0.49 13.12
C LEU A 210 -24.18 1.88 13.73
N SER A 211 -25.00 1.89 14.76
CA SER A 211 -24.77 2.72 15.95
C SER A 211 -24.05 1.82 16.96
N ARG A 212 -22.83 2.15 17.41
CA ARG A 212 -22.21 1.45 18.54
C ARG A 212 -21.47 2.40 19.48
N ASP A 213 -21.85 2.23 20.76
CA ASP A 213 -21.46 2.95 21.97
C ASP A 213 -19.95 2.91 22.28
N CYS A 214 -19.38 4.06 22.66
CA CYS A 214 -17.97 4.20 23.05
C CYS A 214 -17.85 4.77 24.49
N SER A 215 -17.69 3.91 25.50
CA SER A 215 -17.51 4.37 26.89
C SER A 215 -16.05 4.65 27.21
N PRO A 216 -15.69 5.83 27.74
CA PRO A 216 -14.37 6.07 28.28
C PRO A 216 -14.30 5.65 29.77
N LYS A 217 -13.52 4.63 30.10
CA LYS A 217 -13.14 4.34 31.50
C LYS A 217 -12.14 5.39 32.00
N ALA A 218 -12.33 5.87 33.23
CA ALA A 218 -11.34 6.62 34.03
C ALA A 218 -11.26 6.00 35.44
N PRO A 219 -10.11 6.07 36.14
CA PRO A 219 -9.91 5.51 37.47
C PRO A 219 -10.08 6.57 38.58
N ASP A 220 -10.49 6.14 39.78
CA ASP A 220 -10.29 6.87 41.04
C ASP A 220 -9.78 5.87 42.11
N GLU A 221 -8.72 6.26 42.83
CA GLU A 221 -8.15 5.58 44.00
C GLU A 221 -8.86 6.01 45.30
N GLY A 222 -8.91 5.13 46.31
CA GLY A 222 -9.01 5.56 47.72
C GLY A 222 -9.88 4.73 48.68
N LEU A 223 -9.27 3.68 49.27
CA LEU A 223 -9.35 3.22 50.68
C LEU A 223 -10.70 2.85 51.39
N SER A 224 -10.89 1.52 51.58
CA SER A 224 -11.45 0.64 52.67
C SER A 224 -12.22 1.17 53.93
N PRO A 225 -12.90 0.33 54.78
CA PRO A 225 -13.08 -1.15 54.81
C PRO A 225 -14.47 -1.78 55.26
N LEU A 226 -14.71 -3.05 54.85
CA LEU A 226 -15.41 -4.21 55.52
C LEU A 226 -16.95 -4.18 55.83
N PRO A 227 -17.63 -5.33 56.09
CA PRO A 227 -17.59 -6.68 55.47
C PRO A 227 -19.01 -7.29 55.22
N ASP A 228 -19.03 -8.57 54.80
CA ASP A 228 -20.12 -9.57 54.86
C ASP A 228 -21.17 -9.60 53.72
N ASP A 229 -21.05 -10.56 52.81
CA ASP A 229 -21.74 -11.86 53.01
C ASP A 229 -21.37 -12.93 51.96
N ASN A 230 -20.91 -14.04 52.52
CA ASN A 230 -20.90 -15.43 52.04
C ASN A 230 -21.67 -15.77 50.74
N ALA A 231 -20.96 -16.32 49.75
CA ALA A 231 -21.25 -17.64 49.19
C ALA A 231 -20.23 -18.06 48.11
N SER A 232 -19.29 -18.89 48.54
CA SER A 232 -18.57 -19.94 47.81
C SER A 232 -18.81 -20.09 46.31
N LEU A 233 -17.73 -20.00 45.52
CA LEU A 233 -17.36 -21.01 44.51
C LEU A 233 -15.85 -20.90 44.25
N ASN A 234 -15.09 -21.84 44.83
CA ASN A 234 -13.69 -22.10 44.47
C ASN A 234 -13.65 -22.72 43.07
N VAL A 235 -12.93 -22.08 42.15
CA VAL A 235 -12.24 -22.78 41.06
C VAL A 235 -10.82 -22.25 41.02
N ASP A 236 -9.90 -23.16 41.30
CA ASP A 236 -8.47 -22.95 41.38
C ASP A 236 -7.86 -22.46 40.05
N GLY A 237 -6.99 -21.44 40.18
CA GLY A 237 -5.65 -21.42 39.62
C GLY A 237 -5.43 -21.69 38.13
N ASN A 238 -5.47 -20.63 37.33
CA ASN A 238 -4.43 -20.18 36.38
C ASN A 238 -5.06 -19.52 35.15
N ALA A 239 -5.29 -18.21 35.23
CA ALA A 239 -5.37 -17.35 34.05
C ALA A 239 -4.31 -16.28 34.21
N GLU A 240 -3.27 -16.40 33.38
CA GLU A 240 -2.14 -15.48 33.27
C GLU A 240 -2.62 -14.03 33.18
N ALA A 241 -1.95 -13.16 33.92
CA ALA A 241 -2.16 -11.72 33.92
C ALA A 241 -2.02 -11.16 32.49
N ILE A 242 -3.06 -10.48 31.99
CA ILE A 242 -2.96 -9.65 30.78
C ILE A 242 -2.40 -8.28 31.21
N PRO A 243 -1.21 -7.87 30.77
CA PRO A 243 -0.64 -6.59 31.18
C PRO A 243 -1.30 -5.44 30.44
N THR A 244 -1.75 -4.44 31.20
CA THR A 244 -2.18 -3.11 30.77
C THR A 244 -0.97 -2.24 30.48
N VAL A 245 -0.76 -1.77 29.24
CA VAL A 245 0.20 -0.69 28.94
C VAL A 245 -0.33 0.19 27.80
N ASP A 246 -0.21 1.51 28.01
CA ASP A 246 -0.37 2.62 27.06
C ASP A 246 0.63 2.44 25.89
N GLU A 247 0.30 1.57 24.94
CA GLU A 247 1.19 1.18 23.83
C GLU A 247 1.20 2.30 22.77
N SER A 248 2.34 2.97 22.58
CA SER A 248 2.49 4.01 21.56
C SER A 248 2.11 3.46 20.17
N LEU A 249 1.54 4.29 19.28
CA LEU A 249 1.17 3.87 17.92
C LEU A 249 2.35 3.19 17.20
N GLN A 250 3.58 3.66 17.47
CA GLN A 250 4.80 3.07 16.96
C GLN A 250 5.05 1.66 17.53
N ALA A 251 4.90 1.45 18.84
CA ALA A 251 5.00 0.15 19.47
C ALA A 251 3.90 -0.81 18.96
N ARG A 252 2.68 -0.30 18.74
CA ARG A 252 1.56 -1.08 18.17
C ARG A 252 1.77 -1.42 16.70
N ILE A 253 2.29 -0.49 15.87
CA ILE A 253 2.70 -0.76 14.48
C ILE A 253 3.83 -1.79 14.47
N GLU A 254 4.80 -1.66 15.36
CA GLU A 254 5.92 -2.61 15.46
C GLU A 254 5.45 -4.00 15.91
N ARG A 255 4.52 -4.07 16.86
CA ARG A 255 3.88 -5.30 17.33
C ARG A 255 3.02 -5.94 16.24
N LEU A 256 2.08 -5.20 15.65
CA LEU A 256 1.24 -5.67 14.54
C LEU A 256 2.06 -5.99 13.29
N GLY A 257 3.19 -5.31 13.09
CA GLY A 257 4.17 -5.56 12.04
C GLY A 257 5.06 -6.77 12.31
N ARG A 258 5.06 -7.31 13.54
CA ARG A 258 5.63 -8.62 13.89
C ARG A 258 4.60 -9.74 13.80
N GLU A 259 3.32 -9.41 13.96
CA GLU A 259 2.23 -10.38 13.85
C GLU A 259 2.06 -10.92 12.43
N ARG A 260 1.57 -12.17 12.35
CA ARG A 260 1.29 -12.83 11.08
C ARG A 260 0.04 -12.21 10.45
N PRO A 261 0.03 -11.94 9.13
CA PRO A 261 -1.16 -11.49 8.45
C PRO A 261 -2.35 -12.44 8.69
N PRO A 262 -3.55 -11.94 9.03
CA PRO A 262 -4.71 -12.77 9.36
C PRO A 262 -5.21 -13.61 8.17
N ILE A 263 -4.81 -13.24 6.94
CA ILE A 263 -5.13 -13.97 5.72
C ILE A 263 -4.47 -15.35 5.65
N PHE A 264 -3.43 -15.59 6.45
CA PHE A 264 -2.77 -16.89 6.56
C PHE A 264 -3.33 -17.66 7.77
N PRO A 265 -4.12 -18.73 7.56
CA PRO A 265 -4.74 -19.47 8.66
C PRO A 265 -3.67 -20.16 9.55
N THR A 266 -2.62 -20.72 8.96
CA THR A 266 -1.56 -21.47 9.68
C THR A 266 -0.17 -20.87 9.46
N ARG A 267 0.81 -21.17 10.32
CA ARG A 267 2.19 -20.74 10.09
C ARG A 267 2.76 -21.37 8.82
N TRP A 268 2.34 -22.61 8.55
CA TRP A 268 2.70 -23.35 7.35
C TRP A 268 2.19 -22.69 6.06
N SER A 269 0.96 -22.14 6.05
CA SER A 269 0.47 -21.43 4.85
C SER A 269 1.30 -20.21 4.51
N GLU A 270 1.80 -19.50 5.52
CA GLU A 270 2.69 -18.37 5.33
C GLU A 270 4.08 -18.81 4.85
N ILE A 271 4.66 -19.84 5.46
CA ILE A 271 5.96 -20.38 5.03
C ILE A 271 5.90 -20.84 3.57
N ILE A 272 4.82 -21.53 3.17
CA ILE A 272 4.66 -22.01 1.80
C ILE A 272 4.40 -20.85 0.83
N PHE A 273 3.68 -19.80 1.26
CA PHE A 273 3.56 -18.56 0.51
C PHE A 273 4.94 -17.93 0.25
N VAL A 274 5.72 -17.69 1.32
CA VAL A 274 7.06 -17.10 1.21
C VAL A 274 7.97 -17.98 0.37
N PHE A 275 7.94 -19.29 0.56
CA PHE A 275 8.67 -20.25 -0.27
C PHE A 275 8.31 -20.10 -1.75
N SER A 276 7.03 -19.98 -2.10
CA SER A 276 6.60 -19.87 -3.50
C SER A 276 7.15 -18.61 -4.16
N ILE A 277 7.09 -17.47 -3.46
CA ILE A 277 7.60 -16.19 -3.96
C ILE A 277 9.14 -16.22 -4.06
N SER A 278 9.82 -16.69 -3.02
CA SER A 278 11.28 -16.81 -3.04
C SER A 278 11.78 -17.83 -4.07
N MET A 279 11.04 -18.92 -4.29
CA MET A 279 11.40 -19.93 -5.28
C MET A 279 11.20 -19.42 -6.71
N SER A 280 10.18 -18.60 -6.96
CA SER A 280 10.01 -17.87 -8.23
C SER A 280 11.22 -16.98 -8.54
N GLN A 281 11.66 -16.19 -7.57
CA GLN A 281 12.85 -15.35 -7.70
C GLN A 281 14.14 -16.17 -7.89
N PHE A 282 14.30 -17.26 -7.13
CA PHE A 282 15.38 -18.22 -7.31
C PHE A 282 15.40 -18.76 -8.76
N LEU A 283 14.25 -19.13 -9.31
CA LEU A 283 14.13 -19.72 -10.66
C LEU A 283 14.48 -18.72 -11.75
N THR A 284 14.12 -17.45 -11.59
CA THR A 284 14.52 -16.40 -12.52
C THR A 284 16.04 -16.32 -12.60
N GLU A 285 16.73 -16.18 -11.47
CA GLU A 285 18.19 -16.09 -11.45
C GLU A 285 18.87 -17.41 -11.87
N TYR A 286 18.27 -18.55 -11.51
CA TYR A 286 18.71 -19.87 -11.98
C TYR A 286 18.83 -19.94 -13.50
N PHE A 287 17.84 -19.40 -14.23
CA PHE A 287 17.80 -19.38 -15.69
C PHE A 287 18.67 -18.28 -16.31
N VAL A 288 18.99 -17.21 -15.59
CA VAL A 288 19.95 -16.19 -16.04
C VAL A 288 21.37 -16.75 -15.95
N SER A 289 21.79 -17.16 -14.75
CA SER A 289 23.19 -17.48 -14.46
C SER A 289 23.60 -18.85 -14.98
N GLY A 290 22.81 -19.90 -14.71
CA GLY A 290 23.14 -21.27 -15.06
C GLY A 290 23.27 -21.47 -16.56
N PHE A 291 22.48 -20.71 -17.33
CA PHE A 291 22.51 -20.80 -18.77
C PHE A 291 23.88 -20.36 -19.35
N THR A 292 24.56 -19.39 -18.72
CA THR A 292 25.90 -18.97 -19.17
C THR A 292 26.94 -20.09 -19.07
N VAL A 293 26.74 -21.01 -18.12
CA VAL A 293 27.64 -22.15 -17.87
C VAL A 293 27.35 -23.30 -18.82
N ILE A 294 26.08 -23.57 -19.15
CA ILE A 294 25.70 -24.66 -20.07
C ILE A 294 25.85 -24.24 -21.56
N LEU A 295 25.94 -22.94 -21.85
CA LEU A 295 26.00 -22.40 -23.20
C LEU A 295 27.11 -23.00 -24.08
N PRO A 296 28.37 -23.18 -23.63
CA PRO A 296 29.42 -23.78 -24.45
C PRO A 296 29.05 -25.18 -24.97
N THR A 297 28.42 -26.01 -24.13
CA THR A 297 27.92 -27.34 -24.51
C THR A 297 26.80 -27.24 -25.56
N LEU A 298 25.89 -26.28 -25.42
CA LEU A 298 24.82 -26.04 -26.39
C LEU A 298 25.34 -25.56 -27.74
N ILE A 299 26.40 -24.74 -27.76
CA ILE A 299 27.02 -24.27 -29.00
C ILE A 299 27.53 -25.44 -29.83
N THR A 300 28.17 -26.42 -29.19
CA THR A 300 28.70 -27.61 -29.88
C THR A 300 27.59 -28.58 -30.30
N GLU A 301 26.62 -28.84 -29.42
CA GLU A 301 25.54 -29.82 -29.67
C GLU A 301 24.54 -29.35 -30.73
N LEU A 302 24.19 -28.06 -30.73
CA LEU A 302 23.23 -27.48 -31.68
C LEU A 302 23.91 -26.84 -32.90
N ASN A 303 25.24 -26.97 -33.03
CA ASN A 303 26.04 -26.37 -34.10
C ASN A 303 25.76 -24.87 -34.28
N ILE A 304 25.72 -24.12 -33.17
CA ILE A 304 25.41 -22.69 -33.20
C ILE A 304 26.55 -21.92 -33.87
N PRO A 305 26.28 -21.11 -34.90
CA PRO A 305 27.30 -20.28 -35.54
C PRO A 305 27.96 -19.33 -34.53
N GLN A 306 29.27 -19.15 -34.61
CA GLN A 306 30.01 -18.30 -33.66
C GLN A 306 29.53 -16.83 -33.65
N ALA A 307 28.95 -16.35 -34.75
CA ALA A 307 28.34 -15.03 -34.82
C ALA A 307 27.05 -14.90 -33.99
N ALA A 308 26.39 -16.02 -33.67
CA ALA A 308 25.13 -16.08 -32.95
C ALA A 308 25.23 -16.71 -31.55
N SER A 309 26.44 -17.06 -31.10
CA SER A 309 26.67 -17.81 -29.86
C SER A 309 26.18 -17.11 -28.59
N LEU A 310 26.04 -15.78 -28.60
CA LEU A 310 25.57 -14.99 -27.45
C LEU A 310 24.05 -14.87 -27.35
N TRP A 311 23.32 -15.05 -28.45
CA TRP A 311 21.86 -14.87 -28.53
C TRP A 311 21.07 -15.72 -27.52
N PRO A 312 21.36 -17.03 -27.36
CA PRO A 312 20.60 -17.86 -26.44
C PRO A 312 20.70 -17.40 -24.98
N ALA A 313 21.82 -16.80 -24.60
CA ALA A 313 22.06 -16.33 -23.24
C ALA A 313 21.38 -14.99 -22.97
N THR A 314 21.40 -14.09 -23.95
CA THR A 314 20.85 -12.74 -23.78
C THR A 314 19.34 -12.67 -24.04
N ALA A 315 18.78 -13.57 -24.85
CA ALA A 315 17.35 -13.56 -25.21
C ALA A 315 16.40 -13.59 -23.99
N PHE A 316 16.69 -14.42 -22.99
CA PHE A 316 15.89 -14.52 -21.78
C PHE A 316 15.86 -13.21 -20.99
N SER A 317 17.03 -12.66 -20.65
CA SER A 317 17.15 -11.41 -19.90
C SER A 317 16.66 -10.20 -20.69
N LEU A 318 16.81 -10.20 -22.02
CA LEU A 318 16.30 -9.15 -22.90
C LEU A 318 14.77 -9.06 -22.84
N VAL A 319 14.09 -10.21 -22.94
CA VAL A 319 12.63 -10.24 -22.86
C VAL A 319 12.15 -9.83 -21.47
N ILE A 320 12.83 -10.27 -20.42
CA ILE A 320 12.53 -9.80 -19.06
C ILE A 320 12.63 -8.28 -18.99
N ALA A 321 13.78 -7.70 -19.32
CA ALA A 321 14.00 -6.26 -19.22
C ALA A 321 13.00 -5.45 -20.06
N SER A 322 12.69 -5.90 -21.27
CA SER A 322 11.79 -5.19 -22.19
C SER A 322 10.31 -5.26 -21.81
N THR A 323 9.87 -6.36 -21.19
CA THR A 323 8.44 -6.59 -20.90
C THR A 323 8.06 -6.50 -19.43
N LEU A 324 9.03 -6.41 -18.51
CA LEU A 324 8.79 -6.35 -17.06
C LEU A 324 7.83 -5.22 -16.66
N LEU A 325 7.96 -4.03 -17.25
CA LEU A 325 7.07 -2.90 -16.95
C LEU A 325 5.65 -3.11 -17.49
N VAL A 326 5.52 -3.76 -18.65
CA VAL A 326 4.22 -4.10 -19.26
C VAL A 326 3.49 -5.08 -18.37
N PHE A 327 4.17 -6.13 -17.89
CA PHE A 327 3.57 -7.10 -16.99
C PHE A 327 3.34 -6.55 -15.58
N GLY A 328 4.17 -5.63 -15.09
CA GLY A 328 3.91 -4.89 -13.86
C GLY A 328 2.57 -4.14 -13.96
N ARG A 329 2.35 -3.46 -15.08
CA ARG A 329 1.09 -2.77 -15.34
C ARG A 329 -0.10 -3.72 -15.49
N LEU A 330 0.09 -4.87 -16.15
CA LEU A 330 -0.94 -5.92 -16.19
C LEU A 330 -1.26 -6.46 -14.79
N GLY A 331 -0.26 -6.56 -13.92
CA GLY A 331 -0.41 -6.86 -12.50
C GLY A 331 -1.29 -5.86 -11.77
N ASP A 332 -1.09 -4.55 -12.01
CA ASP A 332 -1.95 -3.52 -11.42
C ASP A 332 -3.41 -3.63 -11.92
N MET A 333 -3.59 -4.00 -13.19
CA MET A 333 -4.91 -4.06 -13.85
C MET A 333 -5.72 -5.30 -13.45
N TRP A 334 -5.10 -6.48 -13.50
CA TRP A 334 -5.77 -7.77 -13.25
C TRP A 334 -5.50 -8.32 -11.85
N GLY A 335 -4.61 -7.68 -11.09
CA GLY A 335 -4.12 -8.13 -9.80
C GLY A 335 -2.89 -9.03 -9.92
N GLY A 336 -2.11 -9.08 -8.83
CA GLY A 336 -0.88 -9.88 -8.79
C GLY A 336 -1.08 -11.37 -8.97
N TYR A 337 -2.07 -11.97 -8.30
CA TYR A 337 -2.27 -13.42 -8.33
C TYR A 337 -2.45 -14.02 -9.75
N PRO A 338 -3.41 -13.57 -10.58
CA PRO A 338 -3.62 -14.19 -11.90
C PRO A 338 -2.41 -14.03 -12.82
N VAL A 339 -1.74 -12.87 -12.80
CA VAL A 339 -0.58 -12.60 -13.65
C VAL A 339 0.63 -13.42 -13.19
N PHE A 340 0.84 -13.54 -11.87
CA PHE A 340 1.89 -14.37 -11.28
C PHE A 340 1.74 -15.85 -11.65
N VAL A 341 0.55 -16.42 -11.41
CA VAL A 341 0.27 -17.84 -11.71
C VAL A 341 0.33 -18.13 -13.21
N ALA A 342 -0.19 -17.22 -14.05
CA ALA A 342 -0.07 -17.34 -15.50
C ALA A 342 1.39 -17.27 -15.96
N GLY A 343 2.19 -16.38 -15.37
CA GLY A 343 3.64 -16.27 -15.62
C GLY A 343 4.39 -17.54 -15.28
N LEU A 344 4.13 -18.14 -14.11
CA LEU A 344 4.74 -19.42 -13.71
C LEU A 344 4.31 -20.59 -14.61
N ALA A 345 3.02 -20.68 -14.97
CA ALA A 345 2.53 -21.70 -15.89
C ALA A 345 3.18 -21.57 -17.28
N TRP A 346 3.36 -20.34 -17.75
CA TRP A 346 4.04 -20.05 -19.00
C TRP A 346 5.52 -20.44 -18.95
N LEU A 347 6.22 -20.04 -17.88
CA LEU A 347 7.61 -20.41 -17.65
C LEU A 347 7.79 -21.94 -17.61
N LEU A 348 6.87 -22.66 -16.94
CA LEU A 348 6.88 -24.12 -16.88
C LEU A 348 6.81 -24.75 -18.27
N VAL A 349 5.82 -24.36 -19.09
CA VAL A 349 5.61 -24.92 -20.43
C VAL A 349 6.84 -24.71 -21.30
N TRP A 350 7.36 -23.49 -21.35
CA TRP A 350 8.53 -23.18 -22.20
C TRP A 350 9.83 -23.76 -21.66
N SER A 351 9.94 -24.00 -20.35
CA SER A 351 11.07 -24.73 -19.78
C SER A 351 11.05 -26.21 -20.17
N ILE A 352 9.88 -26.86 -20.24
CA ILE A 352 9.77 -28.24 -20.72
C ILE A 352 10.20 -28.32 -22.20
N ILE A 353 9.65 -27.43 -23.04
CA ILE A 353 9.92 -27.41 -24.49
C ILE A 353 11.42 -27.11 -24.75
N ALA A 354 12.03 -26.20 -23.98
CA ALA A 354 13.44 -25.83 -24.13
C ALA A 354 14.38 -27.04 -24.02
N GLY A 355 14.11 -27.99 -23.11
CA GLY A 355 14.93 -29.20 -22.95
C GLY A 355 14.90 -30.16 -24.15
N PHE A 356 13.93 -29.99 -25.06
CA PHE A 356 13.81 -30.74 -26.31
C PHE A 356 14.29 -29.95 -27.54
N SER A 357 14.98 -28.81 -27.36
CA SER A 357 15.44 -27.98 -28.48
C SER A 357 16.37 -28.77 -29.42
N ILE A 358 16.08 -28.70 -30.72
CA ILE A 358 16.83 -29.42 -31.77
C ILE A 358 17.66 -28.49 -32.66
N ASN A 359 17.37 -27.19 -32.64
CA ASN A 359 18.06 -26.20 -33.46
C ASN A 359 18.23 -24.88 -32.70
N PRO A 360 19.18 -24.02 -33.11
CA PRO A 360 19.49 -22.76 -32.42
C PRO A 360 18.27 -21.83 -32.32
N LEU A 361 17.47 -21.74 -33.37
CA LEU A 361 16.31 -20.84 -33.44
C LEU A 361 15.21 -21.26 -32.45
N MET A 362 14.96 -22.57 -32.32
CA MET A 362 14.02 -23.13 -31.36
C MET A 362 14.48 -22.82 -29.94
N LEU A 363 15.78 -22.96 -29.65
CA LEU A 363 16.33 -22.62 -28.35
C LEU A 363 16.14 -21.12 -28.04
N ASP A 364 16.50 -20.23 -28.98
CA ASP A 364 16.35 -18.78 -28.82
C ASP A 364 14.89 -18.37 -28.58
N LEU A 365 13.94 -18.95 -29.33
CA LEU A 365 12.51 -18.73 -29.12
C LEU A 365 12.05 -19.22 -27.75
N CYS A 366 12.47 -20.44 -27.34
CA CYS A 366 12.13 -20.95 -26.02
C CYS A 366 12.67 -20.03 -24.93
N ARG A 367 13.91 -19.53 -25.06
CA ARG A 367 14.53 -18.60 -24.11
C ARG A 367 13.78 -17.28 -24.04
N ALA A 368 13.41 -16.71 -25.18
CA ALA A 368 12.59 -15.50 -25.24
C ALA A 368 11.24 -15.70 -24.53
N LEU A 369 10.56 -16.82 -24.81
CA LEU A 369 9.24 -17.12 -24.26
C LEU A 369 9.30 -17.48 -22.76
N GLN A 370 10.35 -18.14 -22.30
CA GLN A 370 10.62 -18.28 -20.85
C GLN A 370 10.76 -16.90 -20.19
N GLY A 371 11.42 -15.95 -20.86
CA GLY A 371 11.61 -14.59 -20.37
C GLY A 371 10.28 -13.86 -20.12
N LEU A 372 9.25 -14.08 -20.95
CA LEU A 372 7.91 -13.53 -20.71
C LEU A 372 7.28 -14.05 -19.40
N GLY A 373 7.49 -15.33 -19.09
CA GLY A 373 6.98 -15.93 -17.85
C GLY A 373 7.62 -15.31 -16.61
N ALA A 374 8.95 -15.15 -16.64
CA ALA A 374 9.69 -14.48 -15.57
C ALA A 374 9.34 -12.99 -15.46
N ALA A 375 9.20 -12.28 -16.59
CA ALA A 375 8.77 -10.88 -16.62
C ALA A 375 7.39 -10.67 -15.99
N ALA A 376 6.49 -11.64 -16.14
CA ALA A 376 5.18 -11.62 -15.51
C ALA A 376 5.24 -11.86 -13.99
N ALA A 377 6.11 -12.76 -13.54
CA ALA A 377 6.22 -13.14 -12.13
C ALA A 377 6.90 -12.06 -11.26
N LEU A 378 8.00 -11.47 -11.73
CA LEU A 378 8.83 -10.53 -10.95
C LEU A 378 8.10 -9.30 -10.36
N PRO A 379 7.32 -8.53 -11.12
CA PRO A 379 6.61 -7.37 -10.55
C PRO A 379 5.41 -7.79 -9.70
N THR A 380 4.78 -8.92 -10.05
CA THR A 380 3.55 -9.38 -9.40
C THR A 380 3.81 -10.05 -8.07
N GLU A 381 4.95 -10.72 -7.90
CA GLU A 381 5.37 -11.31 -6.63
C GLU A 381 5.73 -10.24 -5.58
N VAL A 382 6.39 -9.14 -6.00
CA VAL A 382 6.65 -7.97 -5.13
C VAL A 382 5.35 -7.29 -4.72
N MET A 383 4.39 -7.14 -5.65
CA MET A 383 3.06 -6.62 -5.34
C MET A 383 2.30 -7.53 -4.36
N LEU A 384 2.36 -8.86 -4.51
CA LEU A 384 1.73 -9.81 -3.60
C LEU A 384 2.34 -9.71 -2.19
N MET A 385 3.67 -9.68 -2.07
CA MET A 385 4.32 -9.47 -0.76
C MET A 385 4.00 -8.09 -0.17
N GLY A 386 4.05 -7.05 -1.01
CA GLY A 386 3.83 -5.66 -0.60
C GLY A 386 2.43 -5.40 -0.08
N SER A 387 1.42 -6.07 -0.64
CA SER A 387 0.01 -5.94 -0.27
C SER A 387 -0.41 -6.83 0.91
N LEU A 388 0.22 -7.99 1.10
CA LEU A 388 -0.14 -8.93 2.17
C LEU A 388 0.52 -8.63 3.51
N TYR A 389 1.70 -8.01 3.51
CA TYR A 389 2.45 -7.67 4.73
C TYR A 389 2.34 -6.19 5.10
N ARG A 390 1.93 -5.95 6.35
CA ARG A 390 1.91 -4.61 6.98
C ARG A 390 3.33 -4.05 7.13
N PRO A 391 3.53 -2.73 7.07
CA PRO A 391 4.84 -2.12 7.36
C PRO A 391 5.35 -2.55 8.73
N GLY A 392 6.59 -3.05 8.80
CA GLY A 392 7.20 -3.52 10.05
C GLY A 392 8.27 -4.58 9.86
N PRO A 393 8.82 -5.12 10.97
CA PRO A 393 9.95 -6.06 10.94
C PRO A 393 9.69 -7.33 10.12
N ARG A 394 8.47 -7.88 10.14
CA ARG A 394 8.14 -9.11 9.41
C ARG A 394 8.16 -8.90 7.89
N LYS A 395 7.67 -7.74 7.42
CA LYS A 395 7.76 -7.36 6.00
C LYS A 395 9.22 -7.25 5.58
N ASN A 396 10.04 -6.58 6.37
CA ASN A 396 11.47 -6.44 6.09
C ASN A 396 12.16 -7.81 6.02
N LEU A 397 11.84 -8.73 6.92
CA LEU A 397 12.36 -10.10 6.90
C LEU A 397 11.97 -10.85 5.62
N VAL A 398 10.69 -10.80 5.23
CA VAL A 398 10.22 -11.48 4.01
C VAL A 398 10.87 -10.90 2.75
N PHE A 399 11.00 -9.57 2.67
CA PHE A 399 11.72 -8.91 1.58
C PHE A 399 13.21 -9.25 1.58
N ALA A 400 13.84 -9.41 2.76
CA ALA A 400 15.22 -9.85 2.88
C ALA A 400 15.38 -11.30 2.38
N VAL A 401 14.50 -12.23 2.79
CA VAL A 401 14.49 -13.62 2.30
C VAL A 401 14.32 -13.67 0.79
N TYR A 402 13.42 -12.85 0.24
CA TYR A 402 13.26 -12.68 -1.20
C TYR A 402 14.56 -12.20 -1.88
N GLY A 403 15.21 -11.15 -1.36
CA GLY A 403 16.48 -10.66 -1.91
C GLY A 403 17.60 -11.71 -1.84
N THR A 404 17.71 -12.43 -0.73
CA THR A 404 18.67 -13.52 -0.55
C THR A 404 18.41 -14.68 -1.52
N SER A 405 17.15 -14.98 -1.84
CA SER A 405 16.80 -16.04 -2.79
C SER A 405 17.32 -15.80 -4.21
N ALA A 406 17.48 -14.54 -4.62
CA ALA A 406 18.09 -14.19 -5.91
C ALA A 406 19.56 -14.65 -5.97
N VAL A 407 20.33 -14.41 -4.91
CA VAL A 407 21.74 -14.84 -4.83
C VAL A 407 21.85 -16.36 -4.82
N PHE A 408 20.98 -17.04 -4.07
CA PHE A 408 20.93 -18.51 -4.09
C PHE A 408 20.53 -19.06 -5.45
N GLY A 409 19.58 -18.42 -6.16
CA GLY A 409 19.21 -18.76 -7.53
C GLY A 409 20.38 -18.63 -8.49
N PHE A 410 21.12 -17.53 -8.37
CA PHE A 410 22.29 -17.26 -9.19
C PHE A 410 23.35 -18.37 -9.04
N PHE A 411 23.76 -18.70 -7.82
CA PHE A 411 24.76 -19.77 -7.62
C PHE A 411 24.19 -21.17 -7.83
N GLY A 412 22.92 -21.39 -7.49
CA GLY A 412 22.22 -22.65 -7.72
C GLY A 412 22.11 -23.00 -9.21
N GLY A 413 21.86 -21.99 -10.05
CA GLY A 413 21.88 -22.11 -11.51
C GLY A 413 23.25 -22.54 -12.02
N ILE A 414 24.32 -21.86 -11.59
CA ILE A 414 25.71 -22.18 -11.97
C ILE A 414 26.08 -23.61 -11.57
N LEU A 415 25.80 -23.98 -10.31
CA LEU A 415 26.11 -25.31 -9.79
C LEU A 415 25.37 -26.40 -10.57
N MET A 416 24.06 -26.25 -10.76
CA MET A 416 23.26 -27.25 -11.44
C MET A 416 23.64 -27.36 -12.92
N ALA A 417 23.92 -26.24 -13.59
CA ALA A 417 24.42 -26.25 -14.97
C ALA A 417 25.79 -26.95 -15.09
N GLY A 418 26.69 -26.75 -14.12
CA GLY A 418 27.99 -27.43 -14.08
C GLY A 418 27.83 -28.95 -13.91
N ILE A 419 26.98 -29.39 -12.97
CA ILE A 419 26.68 -30.82 -12.76
C ILE A 419 26.06 -31.42 -14.02
N VAL A 420 25.02 -30.77 -14.56
CA VAL A 420 24.32 -31.27 -15.74
C VAL A 420 25.26 -31.34 -16.94
N GLY A 421 26.06 -30.30 -17.17
CA GLY A 421 26.99 -30.21 -18.29
C GLY A 421 28.12 -31.22 -18.25
N GLN A 422 28.51 -31.73 -17.06
CA GLN A 422 29.54 -32.75 -16.92
C GLN A 422 28.99 -34.19 -16.93
N PHE A 423 27.85 -34.42 -16.27
CA PHE A 423 27.41 -35.79 -15.94
C PHE A 423 26.17 -36.25 -16.70
N THR A 424 25.45 -35.35 -17.38
CA THR A 424 24.17 -35.68 -18.02
C THR A 424 23.97 -34.94 -19.35
N ARG A 425 22.81 -35.15 -19.99
CA ARG A 425 22.41 -34.39 -21.18
C ARG A 425 21.98 -32.97 -20.78
N TRP A 426 22.41 -31.96 -21.52
CA TRP A 426 22.09 -30.53 -21.28
C TRP A 426 20.59 -30.25 -21.10
N GLY A 427 19.70 -31.03 -21.72
CA GLY A 427 18.25 -30.87 -21.59
C GLY A 427 17.74 -31.00 -20.15
N PHE A 428 18.44 -31.75 -19.28
CA PHE A 428 18.08 -31.89 -17.88
C PHE A 428 18.17 -30.57 -17.10
N TYR A 429 19.00 -29.62 -17.52
CA TYR A 429 19.04 -28.30 -16.91
C TYR A 429 17.66 -27.61 -17.00
N PHE A 430 17.05 -27.66 -18.19
CA PHE A 430 15.72 -27.10 -18.40
C PHE A 430 14.62 -27.89 -17.71
N TRP A 431 14.69 -29.23 -17.71
CA TRP A 431 13.68 -30.07 -17.07
C TRP A 431 13.72 -29.98 -15.53
N ILE A 432 14.91 -29.84 -14.93
CA ILE A 432 15.05 -29.58 -13.50
C ILE A 432 14.42 -28.23 -13.16
N GLY A 433 14.76 -27.18 -13.92
CA GLY A 433 14.11 -25.87 -13.77
C GLY A 433 12.59 -25.96 -13.94
N ALA A 434 12.10 -26.77 -14.89
CA ALA A 434 10.68 -27.02 -15.08
C ALA A 434 10.03 -27.73 -13.88
N ILE A 435 10.65 -28.77 -13.32
CA ILE A 435 10.15 -29.46 -12.11
C ILE A 435 10.05 -28.50 -10.93
N LEU A 436 11.09 -27.70 -10.71
CA LEU A 436 11.08 -26.67 -9.67
C LEU A 436 9.99 -25.63 -9.92
N THR A 437 9.81 -25.18 -11.17
CA THR A 437 8.72 -24.28 -11.55
C THR A 437 7.34 -24.91 -11.31
N ALA A 438 7.18 -26.21 -11.58
CA ALA A 438 5.92 -26.93 -11.34
C ALA A 438 5.58 -27.02 -9.84
N ILE A 439 6.58 -27.28 -9.00
CA ILE A 439 6.43 -27.26 -7.54
C ILE A 439 6.00 -25.86 -7.10
N THR A 440 6.69 -24.82 -7.55
CA THR A 440 6.35 -23.42 -7.24
C THR A 440 4.96 -23.05 -7.70
N LEU A 441 4.55 -23.47 -8.91
CA LEU A 441 3.20 -23.24 -9.43
C LEU A 441 2.15 -23.93 -8.56
N LEU A 442 2.38 -25.18 -8.18
CA LEU A 442 1.47 -25.93 -7.32
C LEU A 442 1.31 -25.28 -5.95
N THR A 443 2.42 -24.92 -5.29
CA THR A 443 2.38 -24.24 -3.99
C THR A 443 1.71 -22.87 -4.10
N SER A 444 1.92 -22.16 -5.21
CA SER A 444 1.29 -20.87 -5.48
C SER A 444 -0.23 -20.97 -5.62
N ILE A 445 -0.73 -21.98 -6.35
CA ILE A 445 -2.16 -22.18 -6.55
C ILE A 445 -2.85 -22.54 -5.23
N LEU A 446 -2.18 -23.31 -4.36
CA LEU A 446 -2.73 -23.82 -3.11
C LEU A 446 -2.70 -22.80 -1.96
N TYR A 447 -1.65 -21.98 -1.85
CA TYR A 447 -1.39 -21.19 -0.64
C TYR A 447 -1.34 -19.68 -0.84
N ILE A 448 -1.29 -19.16 -2.08
CA ILE A 448 -1.42 -17.71 -2.29
C ILE A 448 -2.91 -17.34 -2.19
N PRO A 449 -3.27 -16.43 -1.25
CA PRO A 449 -4.66 -16.00 -1.12
C PRO A 449 -5.16 -15.36 -2.40
N ARG A 450 -6.33 -15.79 -2.89
CA ARG A 450 -6.98 -15.19 -4.05
C ARG A 450 -7.66 -13.90 -3.60
N PRO A 451 -7.29 -12.73 -4.14
CA PRO A 451 -8.04 -11.50 -3.88
C PRO A 451 -9.46 -11.68 -4.43
N HIS A 452 -10.48 -11.36 -3.64
CA HIS A 452 -11.86 -11.39 -4.12
C HIS A 452 -12.03 -10.29 -5.19
N SER A 453 -12.52 -10.65 -6.37
CA SER A 453 -12.70 -9.70 -7.48
C SER A 453 -13.75 -8.62 -7.19
N LYS A 454 -14.45 -8.70 -6.05
CA LYS A 454 -15.50 -7.77 -5.63
C LYS A 454 -14.96 -6.49 -4.97
N ASP A 455 -13.69 -6.49 -4.52
CA ASP A 455 -13.07 -5.35 -3.84
C ASP A 455 -12.31 -4.42 -4.80
N ARG A 456 -12.50 -4.59 -6.11
CA ARG A 456 -11.82 -3.79 -7.14
C ARG A 456 -12.84 -3.03 -7.95
N ALA A 457 -12.81 -1.70 -7.85
CA ALA A 457 -13.48 -0.84 -8.80
C ALA A 457 -12.96 -1.15 -10.22
N PRO A 458 -13.78 -1.72 -11.11
CA PRO A 458 -13.34 -2.03 -12.46
C PRO A 458 -13.21 -0.71 -13.24
N GLY A 459 -11.97 -0.26 -13.50
CA GLY A 459 -11.75 0.83 -14.47
C GLY A 459 -10.62 1.83 -14.22
N LEU A 460 -9.90 1.81 -13.09
CA LEU A 460 -8.91 2.86 -12.79
C LEU A 460 -7.56 2.73 -13.52
N ALA A 461 -7.12 1.51 -13.84
CA ALA A 461 -5.83 1.29 -14.50
C ALA A 461 -6.02 0.97 -16.00
N LYS A 462 -5.66 1.92 -16.87
CA LYS A 462 -5.52 1.68 -18.32
C LYS A 462 -4.07 1.38 -18.69
N MET A 463 -3.89 0.55 -19.72
CA MET A 463 -2.59 0.27 -20.33
C MET A 463 -2.18 1.42 -21.25
N ASP A 464 -0.97 1.92 -21.11
CA ASP A 464 -0.34 2.81 -22.10
C ASP A 464 0.29 1.97 -23.20
N TYR A 465 -0.50 1.64 -24.23
CA TYR A 465 -0.03 0.83 -25.34
C TYR A 465 1.10 1.50 -26.14
N SER A 466 1.07 2.84 -26.26
CA SER A 466 2.14 3.60 -26.92
C SER A 466 3.45 3.49 -26.14
N GLY A 467 3.44 3.77 -24.85
CA GLY A 467 4.61 3.64 -23.98
C GLY A 467 5.13 2.21 -23.93
N ALA A 468 4.24 1.21 -23.86
CA ALA A 468 4.59 -0.21 -23.89
C ALA A 468 5.31 -0.59 -25.20
N VAL A 469 4.81 -0.16 -26.35
CA VAL A 469 5.48 -0.41 -27.64
C VAL A 469 6.83 0.31 -27.70
N THR A 470 6.88 1.59 -27.31
CA THR A 470 8.12 2.38 -27.35
C THR A 470 9.20 1.79 -26.44
N ILE A 471 8.86 1.34 -25.23
CA ILE A 471 9.85 0.79 -24.29
C ILE A 471 10.37 -0.58 -24.73
N VAL A 472 9.47 -1.45 -25.23
CA VAL A 472 9.86 -2.77 -25.74
C VAL A 472 10.76 -2.59 -26.97
N CYS A 473 10.33 -1.80 -27.95
CA CYS A 473 11.14 -1.53 -29.14
C CYS A 473 12.47 -0.84 -28.81
N GLY A 474 12.45 0.14 -27.89
CA GLY A 474 13.64 0.87 -27.47
C GLY A 474 14.69 -0.03 -26.84
N LEU A 475 14.29 -0.86 -25.86
CA LEU A 475 15.20 -1.78 -25.18
C LEU A 475 15.73 -2.88 -26.12
N VAL A 476 14.88 -3.42 -27.00
CA VAL A 476 15.30 -4.38 -28.03
C VAL A 476 16.32 -3.75 -28.99
N LEU A 477 16.09 -2.53 -29.46
CA LEU A 477 17.03 -1.83 -30.35
C LEU A 477 18.35 -1.49 -29.68
N ILE A 478 18.34 -1.07 -28.41
CA ILE A 478 19.56 -0.79 -27.64
C ILE A 478 20.42 -2.05 -27.50
N VAL A 479 19.80 -3.20 -27.21
CA VAL A 479 20.50 -4.47 -27.04
C VAL A 479 20.92 -5.09 -28.38
N LEU A 480 20.27 -4.75 -29.50
CA LEU A 480 20.66 -5.16 -30.85
C LEU A 480 21.88 -4.40 -31.39
N GLN A 481 22.17 -3.19 -30.88
CA GLN A 481 23.28 -2.37 -31.37
C GLN A 481 24.68 -2.99 -31.23
N PRO A 482 25.03 -3.79 -30.20
CA PRO A 482 26.36 -4.37 -30.07
C PRO A 482 26.65 -5.53 -31.05
N THR A 483 25.63 -6.15 -31.65
CA THR A 483 25.80 -7.43 -32.38
C THR A 483 26.00 -7.30 -33.89
N SER A 484 25.68 -6.17 -34.51
CA SER A 484 25.95 -6.00 -35.95
C SER A 484 27.30 -5.33 -36.17
N LYS A 485 28.30 -6.10 -36.62
CA LYS A 485 29.51 -5.51 -37.20
C LYS A 485 29.13 -4.72 -38.45
N ARG A 486 29.40 -3.41 -38.41
CA ARG A 486 29.68 -2.49 -39.54
C ARG A 486 28.78 -2.64 -40.78
N ALA A 487 27.65 -1.94 -40.80
CA ALA A 487 27.21 -1.17 -41.98
C ALA A 487 26.01 -0.29 -41.60
N SER A 488 26.04 0.99 -41.96
CA SER A 488 24.87 1.87 -42.05
C SER A 488 24.26 2.47 -40.76
N LEU A 489 25.09 2.87 -39.79
CA LEU A 489 24.69 3.89 -38.78
C LEU A 489 25.71 5.04 -38.67
N ARG A 490 26.61 5.17 -39.66
CA ARG A 490 27.52 6.32 -39.77
C ARG A 490 26.80 7.62 -40.11
N SER A 491 25.54 7.61 -40.54
CA SER A 491 24.83 8.84 -40.96
C SER A 491 24.00 9.48 -39.84
N LEU A 492 23.53 8.74 -38.85
CA LEU A 492 22.68 9.31 -37.78
C LEU A 492 23.49 9.76 -36.54
N PHE A 493 24.60 9.08 -36.22
CA PHE A 493 25.41 9.39 -35.04
C PHE A 493 26.60 10.34 -35.31
N CYS A 494 26.90 10.64 -36.57
CA CYS A 494 28.01 11.54 -36.93
C CYS A 494 27.78 13.00 -36.50
N GLN A 495 26.54 13.39 -36.16
CA GLN A 495 26.25 14.72 -35.61
C GLN A 495 26.52 14.86 -34.10
N LEU A 496 26.79 13.77 -33.38
CA LEU A 496 27.11 13.80 -31.94
C LEU A 496 28.54 13.34 -31.62
N GLN A 497 29.34 12.97 -32.63
CA GLN A 497 30.66 12.39 -32.44
C GLN A 497 31.78 13.42 -32.57
N SER A 498 31.79 14.39 -31.64
CA SER A 498 32.96 15.24 -31.37
C SER A 498 33.59 14.90 -30.01
N SER A 499 33.97 13.64 -29.80
CA SER A 499 34.94 13.30 -28.76
C SER A 499 35.72 12.03 -29.11
N ARG A 500 37.02 12.03 -28.78
CA ARG A 500 38.09 11.16 -29.30
C ARG A 500 38.02 9.67 -28.90
N HIS A 501 36.95 9.20 -28.26
CA HIS A 501 36.89 7.83 -27.71
C HIS A 501 35.56 7.13 -28.03
N PRO A 502 35.52 6.23 -29.05
CA PRO A 502 34.29 5.62 -29.55
C PRO A 502 33.59 4.66 -28.56
N CYS A 503 34.24 4.32 -27.43
CA CYS A 503 33.67 3.44 -26.39
C CYS A 503 33.10 4.21 -25.19
N MET A 504 33.33 5.52 -25.10
CA MET A 504 32.99 6.30 -23.91
C MET A 504 31.50 6.64 -23.83
N SER A 505 30.81 6.89 -24.94
CA SER A 505 29.39 7.29 -24.89
C SER A 505 28.45 6.15 -24.46
N PRO A 506 28.58 4.89 -24.95
CA PRO A 506 27.79 3.77 -24.44
C PRO A 506 28.14 3.42 -22.99
N LEU A 507 29.42 3.52 -22.63
CA LEU A 507 29.88 3.32 -21.25
C LEU A 507 29.36 4.41 -20.32
N LEU A 508 29.32 5.67 -20.74
CA LEU A 508 28.75 6.79 -19.99
C LEU A 508 27.24 6.68 -19.87
N LEU A 509 26.53 6.20 -20.90
CA LEU A 509 25.09 5.96 -20.82
C LEU A 509 24.78 4.77 -19.90
N ALA A 510 25.56 3.69 -19.99
CA ALA A 510 25.46 2.55 -19.10
C ALA A 510 25.80 2.96 -17.66
N LEU A 511 26.88 3.71 -17.43
CA LEU A 511 27.23 4.29 -16.14
C LEU A 511 26.16 5.25 -15.65
N PHE A 512 25.54 6.07 -16.50
CA PHE A 512 24.48 6.99 -16.12
C PHE A 512 23.20 6.26 -15.70
N LEU A 513 22.84 5.18 -16.40
CA LEU A 513 21.73 4.30 -16.03
C LEU A 513 22.06 3.51 -14.76
N LEU A 514 23.29 3.03 -14.60
CA LEU A 514 23.77 2.33 -13.41
C LEU A 514 23.89 3.27 -12.20
N TYR A 515 24.24 4.54 -12.43
CA TYR A 515 24.29 5.60 -11.42
C TYR A 515 22.89 6.11 -11.10
N GLY A 516 21.96 6.04 -12.05
CA GLY A 516 20.53 6.25 -11.81
C GLY A 516 19.95 5.15 -10.92
N THR A 517 20.22 3.88 -11.20
CA THR A 517 19.79 2.76 -10.34
C THR A 517 20.54 2.73 -9.01
N TRP A 518 21.84 3.03 -8.98
CA TRP A 518 22.62 3.21 -7.74
C TRP A 518 22.15 4.44 -6.95
N GLY A 519 21.75 5.51 -7.63
CA GLY A 519 21.21 6.71 -7.02
C GLY A 519 19.85 6.44 -6.38
N ILE A 520 18.98 5.70 -7.05
CA ILE A 520 17.72 5.21 -6.48
C ILE A 520 18.02 4.27 -5.30
N PHE A 521 18.89 3.27 -5.48
CA PHE A 521 19.26 2.32 -4.41
C PHE A 521 19.94 3.02 -3.23
N SER A 522 20.76 4.04 -3.46
CA SER A 522 21.42 4.83 -2.42
C SER A 522 20.44 5.75 -1.74
N VAL A 523 19.54 6.42 -2.46
CA VAL A 523 18.50 7.26 -1.84
C VAL A 523 17.57 6.39 -0.99
N TYR A 524 17.08 5.27 -1.50
CA TYR A 524 16.24 4.34 -0.72
C TYR A 524 17.01 3.66 0.41
N GLY A 525 18.28 3.29 0.18
CA GLY A 525 19.16 2.72 1.20
C GLY A 525 19.50 3.72 2.29
N THR A 526 19.80 4.97 1.95
CA THR A 526 20.05 6.06 2.91
C THR A 526 18.77 6.42 3.67
N LEU A 527 17.60 6.47 3.02
CA LEU A 527 16.32 6.64 3.72
C LEU A 527 16.02 5.46 4.66
N TYR A 528 16.39 4.24 4.26
CA TYR A 528 16.28 3.05 5.10
C TYR A 528 17.21 3.10 6.32
N PHE A 529 18.48 3.48 6.13
CA PHE A 529 19.45 3.63 7.24
C PHE A 529 19.17 4.84 8.13
N GLN A 530 18.66 5.95 7.59
CA GLN A 530 18.22 7.09 8.40
C GLN A 530 17.05 6.71 9.31
N ASN A 531 16.11 5.89 8.83
CA ASN A 531 15.01 5.39 9.67
C ASN A 531 15.47 4.38 10.74
N ILE A 532 16.60 3.70 10.56
CA ILE A 532 17.20 2.80 11.56
C ILE A 532 18.08 3.56 12.56
N HIS A 533 18.77 4.63 12.15
CA HIS A 533 19.63 5.41 13.04
C HIS A 533 18.87 6.40 13.94
N VAL A 534 17.59 6.67 13.67
CA VAL A 534 16.72 7.45 14.58
C VAL A 534 16.24 6.60 15.78
N SER A 535 16.40 5.28 15.74
CA SER A 535 16.33 4.44 16.95
C SER A 535 17.68 4.41 17.66
N GLU A 536 18.00 5.45 18.43
CA GLU A 536 19.01 5.33 19.48
C GLU A 536 18.55 4.30 20.54
N PRO A 537 19.47 3.50 21.08
CA PRO A 537 19.16 2.62 22.21
C PRO A 537 18.92 3.50 23.44
N VAL A 538 17.79 3.29 24.11
CA VAL A 538 17.53 3.85 25.45
C VAL A 538 18.71 3.45 26.34
N ALA A 539 19.55 4.42 26.63
CA ALA A 539 20.66 4.29 27.57
C ALA A 539 20.07 3.85 28.91
N GLY A 540 20.61 2.76 29.47
CA GLY A 540 20.36 2.38 30.85
C GLY A 540 20.84 3.49 31.77
N GLY A 541 19.90 4.16 32.44
CA GLY A 541 20.16 4.98 33.60
C GLY A 541 19.92 4.15 34.86
N GLY A 542 20.99 3.70 35.50
CA GLY A 542 20.95 3.37 36.91
C GLY A 542 20.95 4.67 37.73
N VAL A 543 20.05 4.77 38.71
CA VAL A 543 20.28 4.75 40.16
C VAL A 543 18.97 4.34 40.82
#